data_AF-Q4TA15-F1
#
_entry.id   AF-Q4TA15-F1
#
_cell.length_a   1.000
_cell.length_b   1.000
_cell.length_c   1.000
_cell.angle_alpha   90.00
_cell.angle_beta   90.00
_cell.angle_gamma   90.00
#
_symmetry.space_group_name_H-M   'P 1'
#
loop_
_entity.id
_entity.type
_entity.pdbx_description
1 polymer ?
#
loop_
_entity_poly.entity_id
_entity_poly.type
_entity_poly.pdbx_seq_one_letter_code
_entity_poly.pdbx_strand_id
1 'polypeptide(L)'
;LFLQREQAAILAEAQTDDLIKEAPKPALDQSGEWQETGGEIQWVAKDNNSDSGRDDAKKKAKEEEDEELDLNKALQHAGKHMEDSIVASYTALLLGCLCQGSPMNVTTVRENLPKGDFSIMTEMLKKFLNFMNLTCDIGTAGQKSVSRIIDYLEHC
;
A
#
# COMPACT_ATOMS: atom_id res chain seq x y z
N LEU A 1 -17.10 5.95 12.13
CA LEU A 1 -15.76 6.48 11.75
C LEU A 1 -14.73 5.37 11.55
N PHE A 2 -14.45 4.53 12.55
CA PHE A 2 -13.48 3.43 12.44
C PHE A 2 -13.65 2.58 11.17
N LEU A 3 -14.81 1.95 10.99
CA LEU A 3 -15.10 1.09 9.82
C LEU A 3 -14.95 1.83 8.49
N GLN A 4 -15.33 3.09 8.44
CA GLN A 4 -15.20 3.90 7.23
C GLN A 4 -13.74 4.12 6.85
N ARG A 5 -12.86 4.34 7.84
CA ARG A 5 -11.43 4.54 7.60
C ARG A 5 -10.72 3.23 7.29
N GLU A 6 -11.07 2.16 7.99
CA GLU A 6 -10.54 0.82 7.71
C GLU A 6 -10.87 0.36 6.29
N GLN A 7 -12.11 0.52 5.85
CA GLN A 7 -12.50 0.18 4.48
C GLN A 7 -11.81 1.10 3.45
N ALA A 8 -11.65 2.40 3.74
CA ALA A 8 -10.94 3.31 2.86
C ALA A 8 -9.46 2.93 2.71
N ALA A 9 -8.81 2.50 3.79
CA ALA A 9 -7.43 2.01 3.77
C ALA A 9 -7.28 0.74 2.92
N ILE A 10 -8.20 -0.22 3.05
CA ILE A 10 -8.20 -1.46 2.24
C ILE A 10 -8.38 -1.14 0.75
N LEU A 11 -9.27 -0.22 0.40
CA LEU A 11 -9.49 0.17 -0.99
C LEU A 11 -8.25 0.88 -1.58
N ALA A 12 -7.61 1.75 -0.80
CA ALA A 12 -6.38 2.42 -1.24
C ALA A 12 -5.20 1.44 -1.40
N GLU A 13 -5.11 0.42 -0.53
CA GLU A 13 -4.14 -0.67 -0.65
C GLU A 13 -4.37 -1.46 -1.94
N ALA A 14 -5.61 -1.90 -2.21
CA ALA A 14 -5.95 -2.63 -3.42
C ALA A 14 -5.63 -1.86 -4.71
N GLN A 15 -5.94 -0.56 -4.75
CA GLN A 15 -5.61 0.30 -5.89
C GLN A 15 -4.10 0.42 -6.11
N THR A 16 -3.33 0.52 -5.04
CA THR A 16 -1.86 0.57 -5.11
C THR A 16 -1.30 -0.76 -5.63
N ASP A 17 -1.85 -1.88 -5.12
CA ASP A 17 -1.46 -3.23 -5.52
C ASP A 17 -1.71 -3.51 -7.01
N ASP A 18 -2.84 -3.05 -7.55
CA ASP A 18 -3.18 -3.20 -8.96
C ASP A 18 -2.19 -2.43 -9.84
N LEU A 19 -1.86 -1.18 -9.47
CA LEU A 19 -0.86 -0.35 -10.17
C LEU A 19 0.54 -0.97 -10.13
N ILE A 20 0.94 -1.59 -9.02
CA ILE A 20 2.25 -2.24 -8.88
C ILE A 20 2.32 -3.55 -9.69
N LYS A 21 1.22 -4.33 -9.72
CA LYS A 21 1.15 -5.62 -10.44
C LYS A 21 1.11 -5.44 -11.95
N GLU A 22 0.63 -4.32 -12.47
CA GLU A 22 0.69 -3.94 -13.88
C GLU A 22 2.10 -3.56 -14.37
N ALA A 23 3.15 -4.06 -13.71
CA ALA A 23 4.55 -3.80 -13.99
C ALA A 23 4.89 -3.80 -15.50
N PRO A 24 5.81 -2.93 -15.93
CA PRO A 24 5.93 -2.50 -17.33
C PRO A 24 6.07 -3.70 -18.25
N LYS A 25 5.31 -3.70 -19.36
CA LYS A 25 5.60 -4.62 -20.46
C LYS A 25 7.10 -4.48 -20.73
N PRO A 26 7.88 -5.58 -20.76
CA PRO A 26 9.29 -5.48 -21.11
C PRO A 26 9.34 -4.71 -22.41
N ALA A 27 10.04 -3.57 -22.38
CA ALA A 27 10.26 -2.76 -23.57
C ALA A 27 10.63 -3.74 -24.67
N LEU A 28 9.84 -3.80 -25.75
CA LEU A 28 10.17 -4.64 -26.89
C LEU A 28 11.59 -4.24 -27.29
N ASP A 29 12.56 -5.10 -26.97
CA ASP A 29 13.95 -4.90 -27.30
C ASP A 29 14.05 -4.97 -28.83
N GLN A 30 13.91 -3.80 -29.46
CA GLN A 30 14.13 -3.62 -30.89
C GLN A 30 15.61 -3.24 -31.17
N SER A 31 16.54 -3.47 -30.23
CA SER A 31 17.92 -2.98 -30.34
C SER A 31 18.84 -3.88 -31.18
N GLY A 32 18.42 -5.09 -31.54
CA GLY A 32 19.16 -5.94 -32.48
C GLY A 32 18.99 -7.44 -32.24
N GLU A 33 19.56 -8.25 -33.13
CA GLU A 33 19.61 -9.71 -33.00
C GLU A 33 21.06 -10.19 -33.15
N TRP A 34 21.44 -11.22 -32.39
CA TRP A 34 22.73 -11.89 -32.54
C TRP A 34 22.72 -12.78 -33.78
N GLN A 35 23.66 -12.58 -34.70
CA GLN A 35 23.81 -13.43 -35.89
C GLN A 35 25.22 -14.03 -35.95
N GLU A 36 25.29 -15.31 -36.29
CA GLU A 36 26.56 -16.03 -36.42
C GLU A 36 26.89 -16.18 -37.91
N THR A 37 27.94 -15.49 -38.37
CA THR A 37 28.40 -15.58 -39.75
C THR A 37 29.85 -16.08 -39.76
N GLY A 38 30.10 -17.26 -40.33
CA GLY A 38 31.45 -17.79 -40.48
C GLY A 38 32.16 -18.21 -39.18
N GLY A 39 31.40 -18.51 -38.12
CA GLY A 39 31.94 -18.93 -36.81
C GLY A 39 32.29 -17.79 -35.86
N GLU A 40 31.94 -16.54 -36.22
CA GLU A 40 32.06 -15.37 -35.35
C GLU A 40 30.67 -14.82 -35.05
N ILE A 41 30.36 -14.64 -33.75
CA ILE A 41 29.06 -14.16 -33.28
C ILE A 41 29.09 -12.64 -33.28
N GLN A 42 28.26 -12.01 -34.10
CA GLN A 42 28.19 -10.55 -34.24
C GLN A 42 26.81 -10.02 -33.85
N TRP A 43 26.79 -8.96 -33.03
CA TRP A 43 25.58 -8.18 -32.76
C TRP A 43 25.21 -7.39 -34.02
N VAL A 44 23.97 -7.54 -34.51
CA VAL A 44 23.45 -6.76 -35.63
C VAL A 44 22.29 -5.91 -35.14
N ALA A 45 22.50 -4.59 -35.07
CA ALA A 45 21.41 -3.63 -34.82
C ALA A 45 20.52 -3.53 -36.08
N LYS A 46 19.19 -3.51 -35.90
CA LYS A 46 18.26 -3.24 -37.01
C LYS A 46 18.32 -1.75 -37.35
N ASP A 47 19.14 -1.39 -38.34
CA ASP A 47 19.13 -0.03 -38.90
C ASP A 47 17.86 0.18 -39.73
N ASN A 48 16.86 0.82 -39.13
CA ASN A 48 15.74 1.40 -39.87
C ASN A 48 16.18 2.72 -40.51
N ASN A 49 16.61 2.67 -41.76
CA ASN A 49 16.79 3.85 -42.59
C ASN A 49 15.41 4.39 -43.02
N SER A 50 14.77 5.18 -42.15
CA SER A 50 13.71 6.12 -42.51
C SER A 50 13.64 7.24 -41.47
N ASP A 51 13.20 8.42 -41.91
CA ASP A 51 13.04 9.71 -41.23
C ASP A 51 12.09 9.71 -39.99
N SER A 52 12.10 8.66 -39.16
CA SER A 52 11.14 8.40 -38.07
C SER A 52 11.69 8.63 -36.64
N GLY A 53 12.97 8.98 -36.49
CA GLY A 53 13.62 9.12 -35.17
C GLY A 53 13.04 10.19 -34.24
N ARG A 54 12.24 11.14 -34.76
CA ARG A 54 11.57 12.15 -33.94
C ARG A 54 10.28 11.63 -33.28
N ASP A 55 9.60 10.67 -33.90
CA ASP A 55 8.37 10.09 -33.36
C ASP A 55 8.68 9.01 -32.32
N ASP A 56 9.74 8.21 -32.51
CA ASP A 56 10.18 7.22 -31.51
C ASP A 56 10.73 7.87 -30.23
N ALA A 57 11.52 8.96 -30.34
CA ALA A 57 11.98 9.71 -29.17
C ALA A 57 10.82 10.39 -28.42
N LYS A 58 9.81 10.87 -29.15
CA LYS A 58 8.63 11.51 -28.58
C LYS A 58 7.66 10.49 -27.96
N LYS A 59 7.61 9.28 -28.52
CA LYS A 59 6.85 8.16 -27.97
C LYS A 59 7.50 7.61 -26.72
N LYS A 60 8.83 7.46 -26.71
CA LYS A 60 9.59 7.06 -25.52
C LYS A 60 9.50 8.08 -24.39
N ALA A 61 9.62 9.37 -24.70
CA ALA A 61 9.42 10.44 -23.70
C ALA A 61 7.99 10.45 -23.14
N LYS A 62 6.99 10.11 -23.95
CA LYS A 62 5.60 10.01 -23.52
C LYS A 62 5.34 8.74 -22.68
N GLU A 63 5.97 7.62 -23.02
CA GLU A 63 5.93 6.38 -22.22
C GLU A 63 6.62 6.58 -20.86
N GLU A 64 7.78 7.26 -20.82
CA GLU A 64 8.45 7.64 -19.58
C GLU A 64 7.61 8.63 -18.72
N GLU A 65 6.95 9.60 -19.36
CA GLU A 65 6.03 10.52 -18.67
C GLU A 65 4.78 9.80 -18.13
N ASP A 66 4.19 8.89 -18.90
CA ASP A 66 3.05 8.07 -18.47
C ASP A 66 3.44 7.15 -17.29
N GLU A 67 4.62 6.54 -17.31
CA GLU A 67 5.16 5.73 -16.19
C GLU A 67 5.42 6.57 -14.93
N GLU A 68 5.99 7.77 -15.07
CA GLU A 68 6.22 8.69 -13.94
C GLU A 68 4.89 9.16 -13.33
N LEU A 69 3.86 9.38 -14.15
CA LEU A 69 2.52 9.70 -13.70
C LEU A 69 1.88 8.54 -12.91
N ASP A 70 2.07 7.30 -13.34
CA ASP A 70 1.52 6.13 -12.66
C ASP A 70 2.24 5.82 -11.34
N LEU A 71 3.57 6.02 -11.28
CA LEU A 71 4.32 5.93 -10.03
C LEU A 71 3.84 6.97 -9.01
N ASN A 72 3.63 8.22 -9.44
CA ASN A 72 3.12 9.29 -8.58
C ASN A 72 1.71 8.97 -8.05
N LYS A 73 0.83 8.38 -8.87
CA LYS A 73 -0.49 7.92 -8.40
C LYS A 73 -0.35 6.80 -7.35
N ALA A 74 0.49 5.81 -7.59
CA ALA A 74 0.74 4.73 -6.64
C ALA A 74 1.24 5.26 -5.29
N LEU A 75 2.17 6.22 -5.31
CA LEU A 75 2.66 6.93 -4.12
C LEU A 75 1.54 7.67 -3.38
N GLN A 76 0.66 8.37 -4.10
CA GLN A 76 -0.49 9.05 -3.47
C GLN A 76 -1.48 8.07 -2.85
N HIS A 77 -1.78 6.95 -3.52
CA HIS A 77 -2.66 5.92 -2.99
C HIS A 77 -2.06 5.23 -1.76
N ALA A 78 -0.75 4.93 -1.78
CA ALA A 78 -0.03 4.41 -0.62
C ALA A 78 -0.04 5.41 0.56
N GLY A 79 0.17 6.71 0.30
CA GLY A 79 0.06 7.76 1.32
C GLY A 79 -1.34 7.84 1.91
N LYS A 80 -2.38 7.77 1.08
CA LYS A 80 -3.77 7.76 1.53
C LYS A 80 -4.11 6.53 2.39
N HIS A 81 -3.66 5.35 1.98
CA HIS A 81 -3.79 4.12 2.77
C HIS A 81 -3.21 4.31 4.18
N MET A 82 -2.03 4.92 4.26
CA MET A 82 -1.36 5.20 5.52
C MET A 82 -2.16 6.17 6.39
N GLU A 83 -2.63 7.29 5.82
CA GLU A 83 -3.47 8.26 6.55
C GLU A 83 -4.74 7.61 7.12
N ASP A 84 -5.47 6.87 6.28
CA ASP A 84 -6.70 6.18 6.70
C ASP A 84 -6.42 5.12 7.77
N SER A 85 -5.33 4.35 7.64
CA SER A 85 -4.91 3.35 8.63
C SER A 85 -4.56 3.98 9.99
N ILE A 86 -3.90 5.14 9.99
CA ILE A 86 -3.56 5.86 11.24
C ILE A 86 -4.83 6.38 11.93
N VAL A 87 -5.76 6.98 11.18
CA VAL A 87 -7.02 7.48 11.75
C VAL A 87 -7.87 6.32 12.28
N ALA A 88 -7.95 5.21 11.55
CA ALA A 88 -8.62 3.99 12.02
C ALA A 88 -8.00 3.50 13.33
N SER A 89 -6.67 3.46 13.41
CA SER A 89 -5.94 2.99 14.60
C SER A 89 -6.20 3.85 15.84
N TYR A 90 -6.15 5.18 15.73
CA TYR A 90 -6.48 6.07 16.85
C TYR A 90 -7.96 5.98 17.26
N THR A 91 -8.85 5.81 16.28
CA THR A 91 -10.28 5.61 16.58
C THR A 91 -10.49 4.29 17.33
N ALA A 92 -9.84 3.20 16.89
CA ALA A 92 -9.90 1.91 17.55
C ALA A 92 -9.32 1.96 18.97
N LEU A 93 -8.23 2.70 19.15
CA LEU A 93 -7.60 2.88 20.45
C LEU A 93 -8.53 3.64 21.41
N LEU A 94 -9.16 4.72 20.96
CA LEU A 94 -10.12 5.48 21.74
C LEU A 94 -11.32 4.61 22.15
N LEU A 95 -11.89 3.86 21.20
CA LEU A 95 -12.99 2.92 21.47
C LEU A 95 -12.55 1.85 22.49
N GLY A 96 -11.35 1.31 22.35
CA GLY A 96 -10.79 0.34 23.29
C GLY A 96 -10.62 0.90 24.71
N CYS A 97 -10.16 2.15 24.84
CA CYS A 97 -10.11 2.85 26.13
C CYS A 97 -11.50 3.01 26.76
N LEU A 98 -12.52 3.35 25.96
CA LEU A 98 -13.90 3.48 26.43
C LEU A 98 -14.48 2.13 26.86
N CYS A 99 -14.19 1.05 26.12
CA CYS A 99 -14.59 -0.31 26.45
C CYS A 99 -14.00 -0.76 27.80
N GLN A 100 -12.70 -0.52 28.04
CA GLN A 100 -12.07 -0.81 29.35
C GLN A 100 -12.74 -0.11 30.52
N GLY A 101 -13.29 1.10 30.30
CA GLY A 101 -13.95 1.87 31.34
C GLY A 101 -15.38 1.43 31.66
N SER A 102 -16.06 0.69 30.76
CA SER A 102 -17.45 0.27 30.98
C SER A 102 -17.88 -0.91 30.10
N PRO A 103 -18.45 -1.99 30.67
CA PRO A 103 -19.06 -3.08 29.90
C PRO A 103 -20.21 -2.64 28.99
N MET A 104 -20.88 -1.54 29.32
CA MET A 104 -21.92 -0.96 28.47
C MET A 104 -21.34 -0.45 27.14
N ASN A 105 -20.13 0.10 27.17
CA ASN A 105 -19.44 0.53 25.95
C ASN A 105 -19.04 -0.67 25.09
N VAL A 106 -18.63 -1.79 25.69
CA VAL A 106 -18.36 -3.04 24.96
C VAL A 106 -19.58 -3.48 24.17
N THR A 107 -20.75 -3.47 24.82
CA THR A 107 -22.02 -3.86 24.18
C THR A 107 -22.36 -2.94 23.02
N THR A 108 -22.29 -1.63 23.23
CA THR A 108 -22.56 -0.62 22.18
C THR A 108 -21.60 -0.77 21.00
N VAL A 109 -20.30 -0.96 21.26
CA VAL A 109 -19.31 -1.14 20.19
C VAL A 109 -19.58 -2.45 19.44
N ARG A 110 -19.89 -3.54 20.15
CA ARG A 110 -20.24 -4.83 19.54
C ARG A 110 -21.42 -4.73 18.59
N GLU A 111 -22.48 -4.02 18.97
CA GLU A 111 -23.66 -3.83 18.12
C GLU A 111 -23.36 -3.05 16.83
N ASN A 112 -22.32 -2.22 16.85
CA ASN A 112 -21.90 -1.41 15.70
C ASN A 112 -20.78 -2.06 14.87
N LEU A 113 -20.22 -3.19 15.33
CA LEU A 113 -19.20 -3.94 14.61
C LEU A 113 -19.82 -4.99 13.69
N PRO A 114 -19.23 -5.24 12.50
CA PRO A 114 -19.65 -6.35 11.65
C PRO A 114 -19.58 -7.66 12.43
N LYS A 115 -20.70 -8.38 12.53
CA LYS A 115 -20.84 -9.64 13.28
C LYS A 115 -20.52 -9.53 14.78
N GLY A 116 -20.39 -8.31 15.33
CA GLY A 116 -19.96 -8.09 16.70
C GLY A 116 -18.53 -8.57 16.99
N ASP A 117 -17.68 -8.60 15.96
CA ASP A 117 -16.32 -9.12 16.04
C ASP A 117 -15.30 -8.00 16.27
N PHE A 118 -14.59 -8.05 17.39
CA PHE A 118 -13.53 -7.09 17.73
C PHE A 118 -12.21 -7.37 17.01
N SER A 119 -12.07 -8.49 16.30
CA SER A 119 -10.83 -8.87 15.60
C SER A 119 -10.38 -7.80 14.60
N ILE A 120 -11.32 -7.14 13.92
CA ILE A 120 -11.03 -6.02 13.01
C ILE A 120 -10.31 -4.86 13.71
N MET A 121 -10.65 -4.57 14.96
CA MET A 121 -9.99 -3.53 15.75
C MET A 121 -8.64 -4.00 16.28
N THR A 122 -8.53 -5.24 16.75
CA THR A 122 -7.27 -5.77 17.30
C THR A 122 -6.23 -5.96 16.21
N GLU A 123 -6.61 -6.42 15.01
CA GLU A 123 -5.72 -6.51 13.85
C GLU A 123 -5.20 -5.14 13.42
N MET A 124 -6.08 -4.14 13.34
CA MET A 124 -5.67 -2.75 13.04
C MET A 124 -4.68 -2.22 14.07
N LEU A 125 -4.95 -2.42 15.37
CA LEU A 125 -4.07 -1.99 16.45
C LEU A 125 -2.72 -2.75 16.48
N LYS A 126 -2.69 -4.03 16.09
CA LYS A 126 -1.44 -4.80 15.93
C LYS A 126 -0.58 -4.25 14.80
N LYS A 127 -1.19 -3.94 13.64
CA LYS A 127 -0.51 -3.27 12.52
C LYS A 127 0.03 -1.90 12.95
N PHE A 128 -0.77 -1.14 13.68
CA PHE A 128 -0.38 0.16 14.23
C PHE A 128 0.79 0.07 15.21
N LEU A 129 0.78 -0.93 16.10
CA LEU A 129 1.87 -1.15 17.04
C LEU A 129 3.18 -1.47 16.30
N ASN A 130 3.12 -2.34 15.29
CA ASN A 130 4.28 -2.65 14.46
C ASN A 130 4.79 -1.42 13.70
N PHE A 131 3.86 -0.64 13.13
CA PHE A 131 4.18 0.61 12.46
C PHE A 131 4.88 1.62 13.40
N MET A 132 4.36 1.84 14.61
CA MET A 132 4.99 2.70 15.61
C MET A 132 6.41 2.24 15.98
N ASN A 133 6.64 0.93 16.06
CA ASN A 133 7.98 0.38 16.32
C ASN A 133 8.98 0.67 15.19
N LEU A 134 8.48 0.84 13.96
CA LEU A 134 9.32 1.16 12.79
C LEU A 134 9.56 2.67 12.66
N THR A 135 8.57 3.52 12.95
CA THR A 135 8.64 4.96 12.64
C THR A 135 9.00 5.85 13.81
N CYS A 136 8.93 5.36 15.05
CA CYS A 136 9.19 6.19 16.21
C CYS A 136 9.97 5.45 17.30
N ASP A 137 10.94 6.13 17.91
CA ASP A 137 11.46 5.81 19.25
C ASP A 137 10.41 6.13 20.34
N ILE A 138 9.15 5.73 20.14
CA ILE A 138 8.09 5.91 21.13
C ILE A 138 8.48 5.05 22.35
N GLY A 139 8.86 5.75 23.42
CA GLY A 139 9.24 5.14 24.69
C GLY A 139 8.21 4.10 25.15
N THR A 140 8.71 3.05 25.77
CA THR A 140 8.00 1.80 26.12
C THR A 140 6.60 1.93 26.75
N ALA A 141 6.23 3.10 27.29
CA ALA A 141 4.93 3.35 27.90
C ALA A 141 3.77 3.38 26.87
N GLY A 142 3.96 4.01 25.69
CA GLY A 142 2.91 4.11 24.66
C GLY A 142 2.59 2.74 24.06
N GLN A 143 3.63 1.98 23.70
CA GLN A 143 3.52 0.61 23.21
C GLN A 143 2.78 -0.31 24.20
N LYS A 144 3.18 -0.29 25.48
CA LYS A 144 2.52 -1.08 26.53
C LYS A 144 1.04 -0.75 26.70
N SER A 145 0.68 0.53 26.55
CA SER A 145 -0.72 0.96 26.61
C SER A 145 -1.52 0.35 25.46
N VAL A 146 -1.02 0.47 24.22
CA VAL A 146 -1.68 -0.11 23.04
C VAL A 146 -1.78 -1.64 23.15
N SER A 147 -0.72 -2.33 23.56
CA SER A 147 -0.75 -3.78 23.81
C SER A 147 -1.82 -4.16 24.82
N ARG A 148 -1.95 -3.44 25.95
CA ARG A 148 -2.99 -3.70 26.94
C ARG A 148 -4.41 -3.53 26.38
N ILE A 149 -4.62 -2.53 25.50
CA ILE A 149 -5.92 -2.36 24.83
C ILE A 149 -6.20 -3.55 23.90
N ILE A 150 -5.20 -3.99 23.12
CA ILE A 150 -5.33 -5.17 22.25
C ILE A 150 -5.73 -6.38 23.09
N ASP A 151 -4.99 -6.69 24.14
CA ASP A 151 -5.25 -7.84 25.01
C ASP A 151 -6.68 -7.79 25.57
N TYR A 152 -7.15 -6.62 26.00
CA TYR A 152 -8.52 -6.47 26.51
C TYR A 152 -9.58 -6.74 25.45
N LEU A 153 -9.40 -6.18 24.24
CA LEU A 153 -10.35 -6.36 23.13
C LEU A 153 -10.38 -7.79 22.60
N GLU A 154 -9.28 -8.55 22.70
CA GLU A 154 -9.25 -9.98 22.36
C GLU A 154 -10.10 -10.85 23.29
N HIS A 155 -10.40 -10.35 24.49
CA HIS A 155 -11.26 -11.03 25.47
C HIS A 155 -12.71 -10.48 25.47
N CYS A 156 -13.04 -9.59 24.54
CA CYS A 156 -14.39 -9.04 24.39
C CYS A 156 -15.23 -9.88 23.42
#